data_AF-A0A5S3VDN8-F1
#
_entry.id   AF-A0A5S3VDN8-F1
#
_cell.length_a   1.000
_cell.length_b   1.000
_cell.length_c   1.000
_cell.angle_alpha   90.00
_cell.angle_beta   90.00
_cell.angle_gamma   90.00
#
_symmetry.space_group_name_H-M   'P 1'
#
loop_
_entity.id
_entity.type
_entity.pdbx_description
1 polymer ?
#
loop_
_entity_poly.entity_id
_entity_poly.type
_entity_poly.pdbx_seq_one_letter_code
_entity_poly.pdbx_strand_id
1 'polypeptide(L)'
;MSCFIELLRHHEHDFLHQYESQLNHPIRQAIKALLRCRTSEQHKMSWGCAHCHHQVQHPLSCGHRHCPQCQHQTTTQWLQRQEQKLLPCHYFMVTFTLPFELRVLARYQPKILYQTMFKVVSKVLKGFAARQFKAEIGFTMVLHTHNRRRDLHPHIHVIMPCGYYDAHNNQWHKGRQQYLFNEFALAKVWRAQMLEAINRHTRINLPAKYPKKWVVDCRKVGFGDKAYQYLSRYLYRGVLSDNDIVHYDENTVTFKYQESKTKQTVTRTLPVLKFLWLILQHVLPKGLQRVRDCGYLRGNASKLRQRIQILLINTKNWKKPKKKDKPKAIRICPCCQHPMHCEGVINFFSRPS
;
A
#
# COMPACT_ATOMS: atom_id res chain seq x y z
N MET A 1 1.23 -2.21 23.30
CA MET A 1 2.06 -2.93 22.29
C MET A 1 1.15 -3.42 21.17
N SER A 2 1.64 -4.11 20.14
CA SER A 2 0.78 -4.54 19.02
C SER A 2 0.24 -5.94 19.31
N CYS A 3 -1.09 -6.07 19.40
CA CYS A 3 -1.77 -7.34 19.69
C CYS A 3 -1.38 -8.43 18.68
N PHE A 4 -1.30 -8.10 17.39
CA PHE A 4 -0.85 -9.05 16.37
C PHE A 4 0.57 -9.58 16.62
N ILE A 5 1.50 -8.71 17.05
CA ILE A 5 2.90 -9.10 17.31
C ILE A 5 3.00 -9.98 18.56
N GLU A 6 2.18 -9.70 19.60
CA GLU A 6 2.11 -10.52 20.80
C GLU A 6 1.58 -11.93 20.50
N LEU A 7 0.49 -12.03 19.74
CA LEU A 7 -0.02 -13.33 19.26
C LEU A 7 1.02 -14.09 18.43
N LEU A 8 1.72 -13.40 17.53
CA LEU A 8 2.78 -14.02 16.74
C LEU A 8 3.94 -14.50 17.62
N ARG A 9 4.25 -13.80 18.71
CA ARG A 9 5.33 -14.18 19.64
C ARG A 9 4.96 -15.43 20.43
N HIS A 10 3.75 -15.49 20.98
CA HIS A 10 3.31 -16.66 21.77
C HIS A 10 3.19 -17.94 20.92
N HIS A 11 2.81 -17.81 19.65
CA HIS A 11 2.56 -18.97 18.78
C HIS A 11 3.60 -19.13 17.66
N GLU A 12 4.79 -18.52 17.79
CA GLU A 12 5.79 -18.53 16.71
C GLU A 12 6.17 -19.96 16.32
N HIS A 13 6.52 -20.78 17.32
CA HIS A 13 6.99 -22.15 17.12
C HIS A 13 5.96 -22.98 16.33
N ASP A 14 4.73 -23.06 16.84
CA ASP A 14 3.67 -23.85 16.24
C ASP A 14 3.26 -23.33 14.86
N PHE A 15 3.29 -22.00 14.68
CA PHE A 15 3.04 -21.37 13.39
C PHE A 15 4.10 -21.76 12.35
N LEU A 16 5.39 -21.68 12.72
CA LEU A 16 6.50 -22.02 11.84
C LEU A 16 6.46 -23.51 11.45
N HIS A 17 6.13 -24.38 12.40
CA HIS A 17 5.98 -25.81 12.16
C HIS A 17 4.79 -26.11 11.25
N GLN A 18 3.59 -25.59 11.55
CA GLN A 18 2.38 -25.88 10.76
C GLN A 18 2.46 -25.36 9.31
N TYR A 19 3.11 -24.21 9.08
CA TYR A 19 3.13 -23.53 7.78
C TYR A 19 4.47 -23.66 7.04
N GLU A 20 5.39 -24.53 7.48
CA GLU A 20 6.76 -24.60 7.00
C GLU A 20 6.88 -24.58 5.47
N SER A 21 6.12 -25.43 4.79
CA SER A 21 6.11 -25.60 3.32
C SER A 21 5.58 -24.37 2.56
N GLN A 22 4.86 -23.48 3.23
CA GLN A 22 4.25 -22.28 2.65
C GLN A 22 5.07 -21.00 2.97
N LEU A 23 6.01 -21.08 3.91
CA LEU A 23 6.81 -19.96 4.37
C LEU A 23 7.98 -19.65 3.43
N ASN A 24 7.78 -18.66 2.56
CA ASN A 24 8.85 -18.11 1.75
C ASN A 24 9.78 -17.18 2.54
N HIS A 25 10.97 -16.91 1.98
CA HIS A 25 11.98 -16.05 2.61
C HIS A 25 11.44 -14.64 3.00
N PRO A 26 10.68 -13.92 2.15
CA PRO A 26 10.05 -12.66 2.56
C PRO A 26 9.18 -12.76 3.82
N ILE A 27 8.34 -13.80 3.95
CA ILE A 27 7.50 -13.98 5.14
C ILE A 27 8.37 -14.22 6.38
N ARG A 28 9.39 -15.08 6.28
CA ARG A 28 10.32 -15.34 7.40
C ARG A 28 11.06 -14.08 7.85
N GLN A 29 11.49 -13.24 6.91
CA GLN A 29 12.12 -11.95 7.23
C GLN A 29 11.13 -10.97 7.89
N ALA A 30 9.87 -10.99 7.47
CA ALA A 30 8.84 -10.19 8.11
C ALA A 30 8.60 -10.63 9.55
N ILE A 31 8.47 -11.94 9.82
CA ILE A 31 8.29 -12.49 11.17
C ILE A 31 9.44 -12.06 12.08
N LYS A 32 10.69 -12.30 11.66
CA LYS A 32 11.89 -11.87 12.40
C LYS A 32 11.88 -10.37 12.71
N ALA A 33 11.51 -9.54 11.72
CA ALA A 33 11.46 -8.10 11.90
C ALA A 33 10.33 -7.65 12.85
N LEU A 34 9.17 -8.32 12.81
CA LEU A 34 8.04 -8.05 13.69
C LEU A 34 8.39 -8.37 15.16
N LEU A 35 8.96 -9.55 15.42
CA LEU A 35 9.24 -10.03 16.76
C LEU A 35 10.30 -9.21 17.49
N ARG A 36 11.34 -8.75 16.77
CA ARG A 36 12.38 -7.84 17.30
C ARG A 36 11.96 -6.37 17.33
N CYS A 37 10.78 -6.01 16.81
CA CYS A 37 10.41 -4.60 16.67
C CYS A 37 10.23 -3.94 18.05
N ARG A 38 10.98 -2.86 18.30
CA ARG A 38 10.94 -2.10 19.57
C ARG A 38 11.24 -2.96 20.81
N THR A 39 12.04 -4.01 20.67
CA THR A 39 12.55 -4.82 21.80
C THR A 39 13.97 -4.39 22.17
N SER A 40 14.48 -4.87 23.31
CA SER A 40 15.87 -4.68 23.74
C SER A 40 16.90 -5.16 22.71
N GLU A 41 16.54 -6.02 21.76
CA GLU A 41 17.44 -6.48 20.70
C GLU A 41 17.70 -5.43 19.61
N GLN A 42 16.98 -4.32 19.61
CA GLN A 42 17.23 -3.19 18.70
C GLN A 42 18.14 -2.17 19.35
N HIS A 43 18.91 -1.45 18.53
CA HIS A 43 19.56 -0.22 18.99
C HIS A 43 18.54 0.71 19.65
N LYS A 44 18.99 1.55 20.57
CA LYS A 44 18.12 2.47 21.30
C LYS A 44 18.37 3.90 20.87
N MET A 45 17.31 4.68 20.72
CA MET A 45 17.43 6.13 20.61
C MET A 45 17.52 6.73 22.01
N SER A 46 18.57 7.49 22.29
CA SER A 46 18.74 8.24 23.53
C SER A 46 18.17 9.65 23.40
N TRP A 47 17.51 10.09 24.46
CA TRP A 47 16.97 11.43 24.59
C TRP A 47 17.38 12.00 25.94
N GLY A 48 17.90 13.23 25.93
CA GLY A 48 18.31 13.96 27.12
C GLY A 48 17.42 15.16 27.39
N CYS A 49 17.12 15.40 28.67
CA CYS A 49 16.49 16.64 29.12
C CYS A 49 17.57 17.62 29.60
N ALA A 50 17.68 18.78 28.96
CA ALA A 50 18.64 19.81 29.36
C ALA A 50 18.30 20.48 30.70
N HIS A 51 17.04 20.40 31.15
CA HIS A 51 16.58 21.06 32.38
C HIS A 51 16.87 20.23 33.65
N CYS A 52 16.64 18.91 33.61
CA CYS A 52 16.76 18.06 34.80
C CYS A 52 17.73 16.89 34.61
N HIS A 53 18.51 16.88 33.52
CA HIS A 53 19.47 15.84 33.16
C HIS A 53 18.89 14.42 33.05
N HIS A 54 17.56 14.28 33.03
CA HIS A 54 16.90 12.99 32.86
C HIS A 54 17.15 12.45 31.45
N GLN A 55 17.51 11.18 31.36
CA GLN A 55 17.71 10.47 30.11
C GLN A 55 16.70 9.36 29.95
N VAL A 56 16.16 9.23 28.74
CA VAL A 56 15.27 8.12 28.40
C VAL A 56 15.73 7.46 27.11
N GLN A 57 15.78 6.13 27.14
CA GLN A 57 16.18 5.32 25.99
C GLN A 57 14.99 4.53 25.46
N HIS A 58 14.83 4.54 24.14
CA HIS A 58 13.75 3.80 23.49
C HIS A 58 14.28 2.88 22.39
N PRO A 59 13.92 1.59 22.43
CA PRO A 59 14.19 0.68 21.32
C PRO A 59 13.74 1.23 19.96
N LEU A 60 14.60 1.09 18.95
CA LEU A 60 14.29 1.46 17.59
C LEU A 60 13.24 0.53 16.97
N SER A 61 12.53 1.06 16.00
CA SER A 61 11.56 0.31 15.21
C SER A 61 12.27 -0.51 14.13
N CYS A 62 11.76 -1.69 13.78
CA CYS A 62 12.40 -2.55 12.78
C CYS A 62 12.37 -2.00 11.33
N GLY A 63 11.56 -0.96 11.06
CA GLY A 63 11.41 -0.34 9.74
C GLY A 63 10.76 -1.23 8.67
N HIS A 64 10.37 -2.47 8.99
CA HIS A 64 9.84 -3.40 8.01
C HIS A 64 8.47 -2.94 7.49
N ARG A 65 8.26 -3.05 6.18
CA ARG A 65 7.06 -2.57 5.44
C ARG A 65 5.73 -3.22 5.85
N HIS A 66 5.79 -4.38 6.53
CA HIS A 66 4.62 -5.07 7.09
C HIS A 66 4.44 -4.79 8.59
N CYS A 67 5.41 -4.16 9.25
CA CYS A 67 5.28 -3.92 10.68
C CYS A 67 4.18 -2.90 11.00
N PRO A 68 3.08 -3.28 11.69
CA PRO A 68 1.98 -2.35 11.98
C PRO A 68 2.45 -1.18 12.84
N GLN A 69 3.48 -1.38 13.68
CA GLN A 69 4.05 -0.35 14.55
C GLN A 69 4.98 0.66 13.86
N CYS A 70 5.49 0.37 12.66
CA CYS A 70 6.48 1.21 11.97
C CYS A 70 5.88 2.13 10.91
N GLN A 71 4.74 1.75 10.34
CA GLN A 71 4.35 2.23 9.02
C GLN A 71 3.43 3.46 9.02
N HIS A 72 3.01 3.96 10.18
CA HIS A 72 2.12 5.12 10.28
C HIS A 72 2.70 6.37 9.61
N GLN A 73 3.96 6.70 9.91
CA GLN A 73 4.60 7.89 9.36
C GLN A 73 4.81 7.80 7.84
N THR A 74 5.17 6.61 7.35
CA THR A 74 5.32 6.33 5.90
C THR A 74 4.01 6.53 5.15
N THR A 75 2.88 6.12 5.73
CA THR A 75 1.54 6.34 5.17
C THR A 75 1.25 7.82 5.02
N THR A 76 1.42 8.60 6.10
CA THR A 76 1.14 10.03 6.12
C THR A 76 2.02 10.78 5.11
N GLN A 77 3.31 10.49 5.08
CA GLN A 77 4.24 11.10 4.13
C GLN A 77 3.92 10.73 2.67
N TRP A 78 3.48 9.49 2.42
CA TRP A 78 3.03 9.11 1.08
C TRP A 78 1.78 9.88 0.67
N LEU A 79 0.77 9.97 1.54
CA LEU A 79 -0.47 10.69 1.26
C LEU A 79 -0.19 12.17 0.94
N GLN A 80 0.61 12.84 1.77
CA GLN A 80 1.02 14.24 1.54
C GLN A 80 1.71 14.42 0.19
N ARG A 81 2.57 13.49 -0.22
CA ARG A 81 3.21 13.53 -1.54
C ARG A 81 2.23 13.35 -2.69
N GLN A 82 1.16 12.56 -2.52
CA GLN A 82 0.14 12.42 -3.56
C GLN A 82 -0.79 13.64 -3.62
N GLU A 83 -1.16 14.20 -2.47
CA GLU A 83 -1.93 15.45 -2.38
C GLU A 83 -1.22 16.59 -3.12
N GLN A 84 0.11 16.70 -3.00
CA GLN A 84 0.91 17.69 -3.73
C GLN A 84 0.92 17.52 -5.25
N LYS A 85 0.61 16.32 -5.75
CA LYS A 85 0.57 16.00 -7.19
C LYS A 85 -0.81 16.20 -7.79
N LEU A 86 -1.84 16.47 -6.98
CA LEU A 86 -3.20 16.63 -7.46
C LEU A 86 -3.28 17.75 -8.50
N LEU A 87 -4.18 17.52 -9.45
CA LEU A 87 -4.56 18.45 -10.51
C LEU A 87 -6.00 18.88 -10.24
N PRO A 88 -6.39 20.12 -10.55
CA PRO A 88 -7.76 20.63 -10.34
C PRO A 88 -8.75 20.10 -11.39
N CYS A 89 -8.88 18.78 -11.49
CA CYS A 89 -9.82 18.12 -12.36
C CYS A 89 -10.49 16.95 -11.64
N HIS A 90 -11.52 16.39 -12.25
CA HIS A 90 -12.12 15.17 -11.72
C HIS A 90 -11.15 14.00 -11.81
N TYR A 91 -11.29 13.02 -10.92
CA TYR A 91 -10.52 11.79 -10.94
C TYR A 91 -11.43 10.58 -11.10
N PHE A 92 -10.85 9.52 -11.63
CA PHE A 92 -11.43 8.19 -11.68
C PHE A 92 -10.56 7.21 -10.90
N MET A 93 -11.21 6.26 -10.26
CA MET A 93 -10.58 5.06 -9.73
C MET A 93 -10.93 3.89 -10.64
N VAL A 94 -9.89 3.30 -11.24
CA VAL A 94 -10.01 2.09 -12.07
C VAL A 94 -9.44 0.92 -11.31
N THR A 95 -10.25 -0.10 -11.01
CA THR A 95 -9.84 -1.25 -10.20
C THR A 95 -9.76 -2.51 -11.06
N PHE A 96 -8.55 -3.06 -11.20
CA PHE A 96 -8.31 -4.32 -11.90
C PHE A 96 -8.21 -5.46 -10.89
N THR A 97 -9.13 -6.41 -10.93
CA THR A 97 -9.19 -7.52 -9.96
C THR A 97 -8.69 -8.82 -10.57
N LEU A 98 -7.80 -9.51 -9.87
CA LEU A 98 -7.36 -10.85 -10.28
C LEU A 98 -8.44 -11.89 -9.97
N PRO A 99 -8.87 -12.70 -10.96
CA PRO A 99 -9.84 -13.76 -10.73
C PRO A 99 -9.35 -14.80 -9.72
N PHE A 100 -10.31 -15.46 -9.06
CA PHE A 100 -10.05 -16.41 -7.97
C PHE A 100 -9.06 -17.51 -8.36
N GLU A 101 -9.24 -18.08 -9.54
CA GLU A 101 -8.50 -19.20 -10.11
C GLU A 101 -7.02 -18.85 -10.31
N LEU A 102 -6.71 -17.59 -10.61
CA LEU A 102 -5.33 -17.12 -10.79
C LEU A 102 -4.65 -16.74 -9.46
N ARG A 103 -5.37 -16.66 -8.34
CA ARG A 103 -4.78 -16.25 -7.04
C ARG A 103 -3.78 -17.28 -6.50
N VAL A 104 -3.84 -18.52 -6.97
CA VAL A 104 -2.81 -19.53 -6.68
C VAL A 104 -1.41 -19.04 -7.09
N LEU A 105 -1.30 -18.32 -8.22
CA LEU A 105 -0.04 -17.72 -8.67
C LEU A 105 0.44 -16.62 -7.73
N ALA A 106 -0.49 -15.93 -7.05
CA ALA A 106 -0.15 -14.89 -6.08
C ALA A 106 0.42 -15.49 -4.79
N ARG A 107 0.09 -16.76 -4.49
CA ARG A 107 0.63 -17.49 -3.34
C ARG A 107 2.03 -18.02 -3.62
N TYR A 108 2.22 -18.69 -4.75
CA TYR A 108 3.49 -19.38 -5.06
C TYR A 108 4.51 -18.51 -5.78
N GLN A 109 4.06 -17.60 -6.66
CA GLN A 109 4.95 -16.74 -7.46
C GLN A 109 4.53 -15.25 -7.41
N PRO A 110 4.34 -14.66 -6.19
CA PRO A 110 3.82 -13.30 -6.02
C PRO A 110 4.65 -12.24 -6.74
N LYS A 111 5.99 -12.37 -6.75
CA LYS A 111 6.87 -11.36 -7.35
C LYS A 111 6.60 -11.22 -8.85
N ILE A 112 6.57 -12.35 -9.54
CA ILE A 112 6.35 -12.41 -10.99
C ILE A 112 4.93 -11.92 -11.29
N LEU A 113 3.93 -12.49 -10.63
CA LEU A 113 2.54 -12.15 -10.90
C LEU A 113 2.26 -10.66 -10.68
N TYR A 114 2.64 -10.10 -9.53
CA TYR A 114 2.37 -8.70 -9.24
C TYR A 114 3.14 -7.75 -10.16
N GLN A 115 4.38 -8.09 -10.55
CA GLN A 115 5.12 -7.32 -11.56
C GLN A 115 4.41 -7.34 -12.92
N THR A 116 3.95 -8.52 -13.36
CA THR A 116 3.15 -8.67 -14.58
C THR A 116 1.86 -7.87 -14.50
N MET A 117 1.15 -7.93 -13.36
CA MET A 117 -0.08 -7.15 -13.18
C MET A 117 0.17 -5.65 -13.36
N PHE A 118 1.17 -5.08 -12.71
CA PHE A 118 1.51 -3.66 -12.88
C PHE A 118 1.88 -3.31 -14.32
N LYS A 119 2.66 -4.16 -15.00
CA LYS A 119 3.08 -3.95 -16.38
C LYS A 119 1.87 -3.93 -17.32
N VAL A 120 1.00 -4.93 -17.19
CA VAL A 120 -0.16 -5.08 -18.07
C VAL A 120 -1.20 -4.00 -17.77
N VAL A 121 -1.51 -3.66 -16.51
CA VAL A 121 -2.43 -2.55 -16.19
C VAL A 121 -1.95 -1.24 -16.81
N SER A 122 -0.65 -0.92 -16.67
CA SER A 122 -0.07 0.28 -17.27
C SER A 122 -0.17 0.27 -18.80
N LYS A 123 0.12 -0.88 -19.44
CA LYS A 123 0.02 -1.05 -20.90
C LYS A 123 -1.41 -0.88 -21.40
N VAL A 124 -2.39 -1.48 -20.72
CA VAL A 124 -3.82 -1.40 -21.08
C VAL A 124 -4.28 0.06 -21.04
N LEU A 125 -4.07 0.76 -19.92
CA LEU A 125 -4.53 2.15 -19.77
C LEU A 125 -3.89 3.09 -20.80
N LYS A 126 -2.57 2.94 -21.03
CA LYS A 126 -1.86 3.72 -22.05
C LYS A 126 -2.37 3.42 -23.46
N GLY A 127 -2.65 2.15 -23.77
CA GLY A 127 -3.19 1.77 -25.07
C GLY A 127 -4.58 2.36 -25.33
N PHE A 128 -5.44 2.39 -24.31
CA PHE A 128 -6.75 3.05 -24.42
C PHE A 128 -6.61 4.56 -24.61
N ALA A 129 -5.74 5.21 -23.83
CA ALA A 129 -5.49 6.64 -23.98
C ALA A 129 -4.89 7.01 -25.33
N ALA A 130 -3.94 6.23 -25.85
CA ALA A 130 -3.36 6.46 -27.17
C ALA A 130 -4.42 6.38 -28.29
N ARG A 131 -5.34 5.42 -28.21
CA ARG A 131 -6.42 5.26 -29.20
C ARG A 131 -7.49 6.34 -29.10
N GLN A 132 -7.89 6.73 -27.88
CA GLN A 132 -9.02 7.64 -27.67
C GLN A 132 -8.60 9.12 -27.66
N PHE A 133 -7.41 9.43 -27.17
CA PHE A 133 -6.95 10.79 -26.91
C PHE A 133 -5.68 11.19 -27.66
N LYS A 134 -4.95 10.24 -28.26
CA LYS A 134 -3.64 10.45 -28.89
C LYS A 134 -2.64 11.20 -27.99
N ALA A 135 -2.71 10.98 -26.67
CA ALA A 135 -1.99 11.79 -25.69
C ALA A 135 -1.45 10.99 -24.51
N GLU A 136 -0.55 11.63 -23.76
CA GLU A 136 -0.01 11.05 -22.53
C GLU A 136 -0.99 11.19 -21.36
N ILE A 137 -1.08 10.13 -20.56
CA ILE A 137 -1.86 10.09 -19.33
C ILE A 137 -0.98 9.84 -18.12
N GLY A 138 -1.36 10.45 -16.99
CA GLY A 138 -0.71 10.26 -15.70
C GLY A 138 -1.66 9.54 -14.76
N PHE A 139 -1.15 8.58 -13.98
CA PHE A 139 -1.97 7.83 -13.04
C PHE A 139 -1.10 7.17 -11.96
N THR A 140 -1.68 6.88 -10.80
CA THR A 140 -1.03 6.20 -9.69
C THR A 140 -1.66 4.84 -9.48
N MET A 141 -0.86 3.78 -9.60
CA MET A 141 -1.29 2.39 -9.37
C MET A 141 -0.92 1.95 -7.95
N VAL A 142 -1.86 1.32 -7.25
CA VAL A 142 -1.73 0.82 -5.89
C VAL A 142 -2.14 -0.65 -5.83
N LEU A 143 -1.22 -1.54 -5.48
CA LEU A 143 -1.51 -2.96 -5.27
C LEU A 143 -2.08 -3.19 -3.87
N HIS A 144 -3.22 -3.87 -3.82
CA HIS A 144 -3.79 -4.50 -2.64
C HIS A 144 -3.82 -6.02 -2.83
N THR A 145 -3.56 -6.77 -1.77
CA THR A 145 -3.50 -8.24 -1.83
C THR A 145 -4.69 -8.91 -1.17
N HIS A 146 -5.56 -8.17 -0.49
CA HIS A 146 -6.62 -8.73 0.33
C HIS A 146 -7.95 -8.02 0.16
N ASN A 147 -9.04 -8.76 0.42
CA ASN A 147 -10.37 -8.18 0.54
C ASN A 147 -10.59 -7.63 1.97
N ARG A 148 -11.81 -7.21 2.28
CA ARG A 148 -12.18 -6.73 3.62
C ARG A 148 -12.12 -7.84 4.69
N ARG A 149 -12.43 -9.08 4.30
CA ARG A 149 -12.31 -10.31 5.12
C ARG A 149 -10.87 -10.76 5.34
N ARG A 150 -9.89 -10.08 4.73
CA ARG A 150 -8.45 -10.38 4.70
C ARG A 150 -8.05 -11.61 3.88
N ASP A 151 -8.97 -12.19 3.11
CA ASP A 151 -8.64 -13.28 2.19
C ASP A 151 -7.80 -12.77 1.02
N LEU A 152 -6.93 -13.62 0.48
CA LEU A 152 -6.15 -13.34 -0.72
C LEU A 152 -7.07 -12.92 -1.88
N HIS A 153 -6.92 -11.67 -2.28
CA HIS A 153 -7.70 -10.99 -3.31
C HIS A 153 -6.86 -9.90 -3.99
N PRO A 154 -5.86 -10.26 -4.82
CA PRO A 154 -5.02 -9.28 -5.47
C PRO A 154 -5.80 -8.38 -6.43
N HIS A 155 -5.65 -7.08 -6.28
CA HIS A 155 -6.21 -6.08 -7.17
C HIS A 155 -5.34 -4.83 -7.21
N ILE A 156 -5.38 -4.12 -8.34
CA ILE A 156 -4.70 -2.84 -8.51
C ILE A 156 -5.76 -1.75 -8.64
N HIS A 157 -5.75 -0.82 -7.69
CA HIS A 157 -6.46 0.44 -7.85
C HIS A 157 -5.60 1.43 -8.63
N VAL A 158 -6.21 2.13 -9.57
CA VAL A 158 -5.56 3.18 -10.35
C VAL A 158 -6.30 4.48 -10.14
N ILE A 159 -5.61 5.49 -9.60
CA ILE A 159 -6.14 6.85 -9.48
C ILE A 159 -5.65 7.65 -10.69
N MET A 160 -6.59 8.12 -11.50
CA MET A 160 -6.31 8.76 -12.79
C MET A 160 -7.08 10.07 -12.92
N PRO A 161 -6.41 11.19 -13.25
CA PRO A 161 -7.09 12.44 -13.58
C PRO A 161 -7.92 12.31 -14.86
N CYS A 162 -9.07 12.98 -14.88
CA CYS A 162 -10.00 13.04 -16.00
C CYS A 162 -9.54 14.10 -17.01
N GLY A 163 -8.51 13.77 -17.76
CA GLY A 163 -7.98 14.59 -18.83
C GLY A 163 -6.57 14.15 -19.21
N TYR A 164 -6.03 14.79 -20.23
CA TYR A 164 -4.74 14.43 -20.79
C TYR A 164 -3.97 15.69 -21.18
N TYR A 165 -2.64 15.53 -21.23
CA TYR A 165 -1.74 16.58 -21.64
C TYR A 165 -1.31 16.31 -23.08
N ASP A 166 -1.58 17.27 -23.95
CA ASP A 166 -1.04 17.30 -25.31
C ASP A 166 0.30 18.02 -25.29
N ALA A 167 1.38 17.24 -25.43
CA ALA A 167 2.74 17.75 -25.43
C ALA A 167 3.09 18.53 -26.71
N HIS A 168 2.42 18.26 -27.83
CA HIS A 168 2.66 18.96 -29.10
C HIS A 168 2.20 20.41 -28.99
N ASN A 169 0.97 20.61 -28.52
CA ASN A 169 0.36 21.94 -28.43
C ASN A 169 0.57 22.61 -27.06
N ASN A 170 1.23 21.94 -26.12
CA ASN A 170 1.41 22.38 -24.73
C ASN A 170 0.08 22.67 -24.00
N GLN A 171 -0.97 21.90 -24.29
CA GLN A 171 -2.32 22.14 -23.81
C GLN A 171 -2.84 21.01 -22.92
N TRP A 172 -3.76 21.37 -22.01
CA TRP A 172 -4.53 20.39 -21.24
C TRP A 172 -5.92 20.23 -21.86
N HIS A 173 -6.29 19.00 -22.18
CA HIS A 173 -7.63 18.67 -22.64
C HIS A 173 -8.44 18.06 -21.49
N LYS A 174 -9.60 18.67 -21.22
CA LYS A 174 -10.53 18.19 -20.20
C LYS A 174 -11.19 16.90 -20.69
N GLY A 175 -11.16 15.85 -19.87
CA GLY A 175 -11.90 14.62 -20.15
C GLY A 175 -13.41 14.80 -19.91
N ARG A 176 -14.21 13.84 -20.39
CA ARG A 176 -15.65 13.80 -20.14
C ARG A 176 -15.91 13.52 -18.66
N GLN A 177 -16.56 14.45 -17.95
CA GLN A 177 -16.61 14.42 -16.49
C GLN A 177 -17.26 13.17 -15.87
N GLN A 178 -18.09 12.44 -16.62
CA GLN A 178 -18.81 11.24 -16.14
C GLN A 178 -18.29 9.94 -16.76
N TYR A 179 -17.31 10.01 -17.67
CA TYR A 179 -16.82 8.84 -18.38
C TYR A 179 -15.33 8.94 -18.68
N LEU A 180 -14.59 7.92 -18.27
CA LEU A 180 -13.19 7.77 -18.62
C LEU A 180 -13.00 6.73 -19.73
N PHE A 181 -13.28 5.45 -19.42
CA PHE A 181 -13.17 4.32 -20.33
C PHE A 181 -14.30 3.33 -20.09
N ASN A 182 -14.62 2.53 -21.11
CA ASN A 182 -15.55 1.42 -20.98
C ASN A 182 -14.88 0.28 -20.19
N GLU A 183 -15.42 -0.04 -19.03
CA GLU A 183 -14.84 -1.02 -18.11
C GLU A 183 -14.88 -2.45 -18.63
N PHE A 184 -15.88 -2.83 -19.43
CA PHE A 184 -15.96 -4.14 -20.08
C PHE A 184 -14.87 -4.30 -21.14
N ALA A 185 -14.61 -3.25 -21.92
CA ALA A 185 -13.52 -3.23 -22.88
C ALA A 185 -12.16 -3.33 -22.17
N LEU A 186 -11.97 -2.56 -21.08
CA LEU A 186 -10.77 -2.68 -20.25
C LEU A 186 -10.59 -4.11 -19.72
N ALA A 187 -11.65 -4.73 -19.20
CA ALA A 187 -11.62 -6.10 -18.69
C ALA A 187 -11.27 -7.14 -19.76
N LYS A 188 -11.83 -7.00 -20.97
CA LYS A 188 -11.52 -7.89 -22.11
C LYS A 188 -10.04 -7.82 -22.49
N VAL A 189 -9.48 -6.62 -22.61
CA VAL A 189 -8.07 -6.43 -22.99
C VAL A 189 -7.12 -6.80 -21.85
N TRP A 190 -7.48 -6.46 -20.60
CA TRP A 190 -6.76 -6.87 -19.39
C TRP A 190 -6.61 -8.39 -19.30
N ARG A 191 -7.72 -9.12 -19.48
CA ARG A 191 -7.73 -10.58 -19.54
C ARG A 191 -6.77 -11.09 -20.61
N ALA A 192 -6.95 -10.66 -21.85
CA ALA A 192 -6.14 -11.16 -22.97
C ALA A 192 -4.64 -10.96 -22.72
N GLN A 193 -4.23 -9.75 -22.32
CA GLN A 193 -2.82 -9.45 -22.10
C GLN A 193 -2.23 -10.14 -20.86
N MET A 194 -3.03 -10.37 -19.81
CA MET A 194 -2.56 -11.13 -18.64
C MET A 194 -2.35 -12.60 -18.98
N LEU A 195 -3.30 -13.24 -19.67
CA LEU A 195 -3.17 -14.63 -20.07
C LEU A 195 -1.96 -14.82 -20.99
N GLU A 196 -1.79 -13.93 -21.98
CA GLU A 196 -0.62 -13.92 -22.85
C GLU A 196 0.69 -13.73 -22.07
N ALA A 197 0.72 -12.77 -21.14
CA ALA A 197 1.93 -12.51 -20.36
C ALA A 197 2.30 -13.66 -19.42
N ILE A 198 1.31 -14.40 -18.90
CA ILE A 198 1.55 -15.59 -18.09
C ILE A 198 2.03 -16.75 -18.97
N ASN A 199 1.38 -17.00 -20.11
CA ASN A 199 1.77 -18.08 -21.04
C ASN A 199 3.20 -17.92 -21.59
N ARG A 200 3.67 -16.68 -21.77
CA ARG A 200 5.05 -16.41 -22.21
C ARG A 200 6.09 -16.50 -21.09
N HIS A 201 5.68 -16.70 -19.83
CA HIS A 201 6.59 -16.68 -18.70
C HIS A 201 7.04 -18.10 -18.35
N THR A 202 8.36 -18.32 -18.18
CA THR A 202 8.92 -19.68 -17.99
C THR A 202 8.69 -20.29 -16.61
N ARG A 203 8.45 -19.47 -15.58
CA ARG A 203 8.30 -19.93 -14.18
C ARG A 203 6.87 -19.94 -13.63
N ILE A 204 5.87 -19.57 -14.42
CA ILE A 204 4.46 -19.62 -14.01
C ILE A 204 3.63 -20.11 -15.18
N ASN A 205 2.62 -20.93 -14.88
CA ASN A 205 1.69 -21.45 -15.87
C ASN A 205 0.27 -21.00 -15.54
N LEU A 206 -0.59 -20.94 -16.56
CA LEU A 206 -2.01 -20.73 -16.31
C LEU A 206 -2.60 -21.93 -15.55
N PRO A 207 -3.56 -21.69 -14.64
CA PRO A 207 -4.33 -22.78 -14.06
C PRO A 207 -5.18 -23.47 -15.14
N ALA A 208 -5.52 -24.74 -14.93
CA ALA A 208 -6.32 -25.53 -15.88
C ALA A 208 -7.67 -24.88 -16.24
N LYS A 209 -8.26 -24.13 -15.30
CA LYS A 209 -9.50 -23.37 -15.51
C LYS A 209 -9.30 -21.92 -15.07
N TYR A 210 -9.86 -20.99 -15.83
CA TYR A 210 -9.95 -19.58 -15.50
C TYR A 210 -11.17 -18.96 -16.21
N PRO A 211 -11.77 -17.88 -15.66
CA PRO A 211 -13.05 -17.40 -16.13
C PRO A 211 -12.95 -16.69 -17.48
N LYS A 212 -14.02 -16.81 -18.28
CA LYS A 212 -14.17 -16.09 -19.55
C LYS A 212 -14.35 -14.58 -19.34
N LYS A 213 -15.07 -14.18 -18.29
CA LYS A 213 -15.32 -12.78 -17.93
C LYS A 213 -14.43 -12.36 -16.76
N TRP A 214 -13.70 -11.27 -16.93
CA TRP A 214 -12.89 -10.65 -15.87
C TRP A 214 -13.55 -9.33 -15.45
N VAL A 215 -13.16 -8.81 -14.29
CA VAL A 215 -13.75 -7.58 -13.73
C VAL A 215 -12.72 -6.46 -13.71
N VAL A 216 -13.07 -5.38 -14.38
CA VAL A 216 -12.50 -4.05 -14.19
C VAL A 216 -13.67 -3.14 -13.82
N ASP A 217 -13.44 -2.26 -12.88
CA ASP A 217 -14.44 -1.34 -12.38
C ASP A 217 -13.90 0.09 -12.53
N CYS A 218 -14.65 0.97 -13.18
CA CYS A 218 -14.21 2.34 -13.48
C CYS A 218 -15.20 3.37 -12.92
N ARG A 219 -14.82 4.01 -11.80
CA ARG A 219 -15.72 4.92 -11.07
C ARG A 219 -15.14 6.31 -10.94
N LYS A 220 -15.98 7.35 -11.09
CA LYS A 220 -15.63 8.72 -10.74
C LYS A 220 -15.43 8.85 -9.23
N VAL A 221 -14.39 9.55 -8.79
CA VAL A 221 -14.00 9.70 -7.38
C VAL A 221 -13.72 11.15 -7.00
N GLY A 222 -14.57 12.07 -7.48
CA GLY A 222 -14.48 13.49 -7.12
C GLY A 222 -13.19 14.11 -7.67
N PHE A 223 -12.37 14.70 -6.81
CA PHE A 223 -11.11 15.38 -7.14
C PHE A 223 -9.86 14.58 -6.71
N GLY A 224 -10.03 13.30 -6.34
CA GLY A 224 -8.94 12.36 -6.08
C GLY A 224 -8.37 12.39 -4.65
N ASP A 225 -8.51 13.49 -3.92
CA ASP A 225 -8.09 13.65 -2.51
C ASP A 225 -8.65 12.55 -1.60
N LYS A 226 -9.97 12.36 -1.60
CA LYS A 226 -10.63 11.30 -0.80
C LYS A 226 -10.22 9.90 -1.25
N ALA A 227 -9.92 9.71 -2.54
CA ALA A 227 -9.47 8.44 -3.06
C ALA A 227 -8.05 8.10 -2.59
N TYR A 228 -7.13 9.07 -2.60
CA TYR A 228 -5.79 8.90 -2.01
C TYR A 228 -5.85 8.67 -0.50
N GLN A 229 -6.71 9.41 0.23
CA GLN A 229 -6.94 9.17 1.65
C GLN A 229 -7.44 7.74 1.89
N TYR A 230 -8.42 7.28 1.14
CA TYR A 230 -8.91 5.90 1.20
C TYR A 230 -7.77 4.89 0.97
N LEU A 231 -7.01 5.01 -0.11
CA LEU A 231 -5.93 4.07 -0.44
C LEU A 231 -4.78 4.11 0.58
N SER A 232 -4.45 5.29 1.12
CA SER A 232 -3.40 5.44 2.13
C SER A 232 -3.62 4.54 3.34
N ARG A 233 -4.87 4.38 3.78
CA ARG A 233 -5.23 3.57 4.96
C ARG A 233 -4.81 2.11 4.78
N TYR A 234 -4.83 1.59 3.56
CA TYR A 234 -4.52 0.19 3.25
C TYR A 234 -3.09 -0.03 2.77
N LEU A 235 -2.34 1.04 2.46
CA LEU A 235 -1.00 0.94 1.90
C LEU A 235 0.05 0.52 2.91
N TYR A 236 -0.03 1.03 4.15
CA TYR A 236 0.98 0.70 5.14
C TYR A 236 0.45 0.49 6.57
N ARG A 237 -0.85 0.62 6.89
CA ARG A 237 -1.38 0.26 8.24
C ARG A 237 -1.44 -1.25 8.53
N GLY A 238 -0.61 -2.06 7.87
CA GLY A 238 -0.75 -3.52 7.88
C GLY A 238 -2.01 -3.98 7.14
N VAL A 239 -2.26 -5.29 7.18
CA VAL A 239 -3.46 -5.92 6.60
C VAL A 239 -4.68 -5.70 7.50
N LEU A 240 -4.46 -5.62 8.81
CA LEU A 240 -5.46 -5.50 9.86
C LEU A 240 -4.94 -4.50 10.90
N SER A 241 -5.82 -3.61 11.37
CA SER A 241 -5.50 -2.71 12.49
C SER A 241 -5.58 -3.48 13.80
N ASP A 242 -4.71 -3.19 14.77
CA ASP A 242 -4.81 -3.82 16.11
C ASP A 242 -6.17 -3.52 16.77
N ASN A 243 -6.70 -2.30 16.58
CA ASN A 243 -8.06 -1.93 17.04
C ASN A 243 -9.19 -2.75 16.39
N ASP A 244 -8.90 -3.54 15.35
CA ASP A 244 -9.85 -4.45 14.73
C ASP A 244 -9.80 -5.86 15.34
N ILE A 245 -8.77 -6.21 16.11
CA ILE A 245 -8.74 -7.44 16.91
C ILE A 245 -9.53 -7.15 18.20
N VAL A 246 -10.68 -7.81 18.36
CA VAL A 246 -11.65 -7.50 19.43
C VAL A 246 -11.65 -8.52 20.56
N HIS A 247 -11.20 -9.75 20.28
CA HIS A 247 -11.04 -10.81 21.27
C HIS A 247 -9.96 -11.78 20.79
N TYR A 248 -9.19 -12.34 21.72
CA TYR A 248 -8.33 -13.48 21.48
C TYR A 248 -8.18 -14.30 22.76
N ASP A 249 -8.01 -15.60 22.59
CA ASP A 249 -7.64 -16.58 23.62
C ASP A 249 -6.52 -17.47 23.08
N GLU A 250 -6.16 -18.53 23.80
CA GLU A 250 -5.09 -19.47 23.38
C GLU A 250 -5.39 -20.19 22.06
N ASN A 251 -6.66 -20.34 21.69
CA ASN A 251 -7.11 -21.14 20.55
C ASN A 251 -7.61 -20.30 19.39
N THR A 252 -8.26 -19.15 19.65
CA THR A 252 -8.96 -18.37 18.63
C THR A 252 -8.70 -16.87 18.70
N VAL A 253 -8.87 -16.21 17.55
CA VAL A 253 -8.83 -14.75 17.40
C VAL A 253 -10.10 -14.30 16.69
N THR A 254 -10.76 -13.29 17.26
CA THR A 254 -11.92 -12.62 16.66
C THR A 254 -11.55 -11.21 16.26
N PHE A 255 -11.82 -10.85 15.00
CA PHE A 255 -11.59 -9.51 14.48
C PHE A 255 -12.79 -8.97 13.71
N LYS A 256 -12.95 -7.65 13.71
CA LYS A 256 -14.01 -6.94 12.98
C LYS A 256 -13.56 -6.55 11.57
N TYR A 257 -14.51 -6.53 10.64
CA TYR A 257 -14.34 -5.96 9.32
C TYR A 257 -15.68 -5.42 8.80
N GLN A 258 -15.62 -4.52 7.82
CA GLN A 258 -16.83 -4.03 7.16
C GLN A 258 -17.22 -4.97 6.01
N GLU A 259 -18.44 -5.46 6.01
CA GLU A 259 -18.95 -6.29 4.91
C GLU A 259 -19.06 -5.46 3.61
N SER A 260 -18.75 -6.07 2.47
CA SER A 260 -18.64 -5.33 1.20
C SER A 260 -20.01 -4.93 0.66
N LYS A 261 -21.03 -5.79 0.83
CA LYS A 261 -22.39 -5.56 0.34
C LYS A 261 -23.21 -4.69 1.29
N THR A 262 -23.38 -5.12 2.53
CA THR A 262 -24.25 -4.46 3.52
C THR A 262 -23.62 -3.23 4.17
N LYS A 263 -22.28 -3.06 4.05
CA LYS A 263 -21.50 -2.02 4.74
C LYS A 263 -21.56 -2.08 6.28
N GLN A 264 -22.16 -3.11 6.84
CA GLN A 264 -22.21 -3.35 8.27
C GLN A 264 -20.86 -3.83 8.80
N THR A 265 -20.57 -3.49 10.04
CA THR A 265 -19.42 -4.06 10.76
C THR A 265 -19.81 -5.44 11.26
N VAL A 266 -19.04 -6.45 10.89
CA VAL A 266 -19.24 -7.85 11.26
C VAL A 266 -17.94 -8.42 11.83
N THR A 267 -18.04 -9.49 12.59
CA THR A 267 -16.89 -10.18 13.19
C THR A 267 -16.55 -11.47 12.43
N ARG A 268 -15.30 -11.90 12.56
CA ARG A 268 -14.81 -13.19 12.06
C ARG A 268 -13.87 -13.79 13.10
N THR A 269 -14.14 -15.03 13.48
CA THR A 269 -13.35 -15.82 14.43
C THR A 269 -12.60 -16.92 13.68
N LEU A 270 -11.32 -17.13 14.01
CA LEU A 270 -10.47 -18.15 13.42
C LEU A 270 -9.53 -18.75 14.48
N PRO A 271 -9.08 -20.01 14.31
CA PRO A 271 -7.95 -20.52 15.07
C PRO A 271 -6.72 -19.61 14.96
N VAL A 272 -5.94 -19.43 16.04
CA VAL A 272 -4.83 -18.46 16.08
C VAL A 272 -3.87 -18.63 14.90
N LEU A 273 -3.41 -19.86 14.64
CA LEU A 273 -2.45 -20.13 13.57
C LEU A 273 -3.02 -19.83 12.17
N LYS A 274 -4.32 -20.05 11.95
CA LYS A 274 -5.02 -19.66 10.71
C LYS A 274 -5.14 -18.15 10.59
N PHE A 275 -5.37 -17.44 11.69
CA PHE A 275 -5.39 -15.98 11.73
C PHE A 275 -4.00 -15.39 11.41
N LEU A 276 -2.93 -15.91 12.00
CA LEU A 276 -1.56 -15.49 11.70
C LEU A 276 -1.24 -15.67 10.21
N TRP A 277 -1.59 -16.82 9.61
CA TRP A 277 -1.43 -17.05 8.18
C TRP A 277 -2.28 -16.12 7.33
N LEU A 278 -3.52 -15.82 7.74
CA LEU A 278 -4.41 -14.89 7.07
C LEU A 278 -3.77 -13.51 6.87
N ILE A 279 -2.94 -13.08 7.82
CA ILE A 279 -2.24 -11.78 7.79
C ILE A 279 -0.87 -11.88 7.11
N LEU A 280 -0.07 -12.91 7.44
CA LEU A 280 1.30 -13.05 6.96
C LEU A 280 1.39 -13.43 5.48
N GLN A 281 0.37 -14.06 4.90
CA GLN A 281 0.38 -14.37 3.45
C GLN A 281 0.40 -13.12 2.55
N HIS A 282 0.15 -11.94 3.11
CA HIS A 282 0.19 -10.65 2.38
C HIS A 282 1.55 -9.97 2.41
N VAL A 283 2.58 -10.61 2.99
CA VAL A 283 3.96 -10.10 2.92
C VAL A 283 4.39 -9.99 1.46
N LEU A 284 4.70 -8.76 1.05
CA LEU A 284 5.10 -8.47 -0.32
C LEU A 284 6.57 -8.84 -0.55
N PRO A 285 6.92 -9.43 -1.71
CA PRO A 285 8.29 -9.77 -2.06
C PRO A 285 9.27 -8.60 -1.94
N LYS A 286 10.54 -8.91 -1.61
CA LYS A 286 11.63 -7.93 -1.58
C LYS A 286 11.77 -7.23 -2.94
N GLY A 287 11.91 -5.91 -2.90
CA GLY A 287 12.02 -5.06 -4.09
C GLY A 287 10.71 -4.78 -4.83
N LEU A 288 9.57 -5.40 -4.44
CA LEU A 288 8.29 -5.10 -5.08
C LEU A 288 7.72 -3.76 -4.59
N GLN A 289 7.70 -2.77 -5.47
CA GLN A 289 7.03 -1.49 -5.25
C GLN A 289 5.49 -1.68 -5.24
N ARG A 290 4.86 -1.40 -4.10
CA ARG A 290 3.39 -1.48 -3.91
C ARG A 290 2.64 -0.34 -4.60
N VAL A 291 3.31 0.79 -4.79
CA VAL A 291 2.78 1.97 -5.47
C VAL A 291 3.67 2.32 -6.65
N ARG A 292 3.06 2.63 -7.79
CA ARG A 292 3.78 3.08 -8.99
C ARG A 292 3.05 4.24 -9.64
N ASP A 293 3.77 5.35 -9.79
CA ASP A 293 3.27 6.49 -10.54
C ASP A 293 3.63 6.35 -12.03
N CYS A 294 2.73 6.77 -12.91
CA CYS A 294 2.86 6.69 -14.36
C CYS A 294 2.63 8.04 -15.04
N GLY A 295 3.21 8.20 -16.24
CA GLY A 295 3.15 9.41 -17.06
C GLY A 295 3.51 10.67 -16.27
N TYR A 296 2.70 11.72 -16.44
CA TYR A 296 2.91 12.99 -15.77
C TYR A 296 2.68 12.97 -14.25
N LEU A 297 2.39 11.83 -13.60
CA LEU A 297 2.41 11.66 -12.13
C LEU A 297 3.73 11.09 -11.57
N ARG A 298 4.66 10.65 -12.44
CA ARG A 298 5.97 10.10 -12.06
C ARG A 298 6.87 11.11 -11.35
N GLY A 299 7.74 10.63 -10.45
CA GLY A 299 8.65 11.50 -9.71
C GLY A 299 9.45 12.48 -10.58
N ASN A 300 10.05 11.98 -11.66
CA ASN A 300 10.86 12.75 -12.61
C ASN A 300 10.05 13.69 -13.51
N ALA A 301 8.73 13.53 -13.62
CA ALA A 301 7.85 14.42 -14.38
C ALA A 301 7.42 15.66 -13.58
N SER A 302 8.20 16.09 -12.57
CA SER A 302 7.83 17.18 -11.66
C SER A 302 7.65 18.52 -12.39
N LYS A 303 8.56 18.87 -13.32
CA LYS A 303 8.47 20.09 -14.13
C LYS A 303 7.21 20.10 -15.00
N LEU A 304 6.97 19.02 -15.74
CA LEU A 304 5.77 18.85 -16.56
C LEU A 304 4.49 18.96 -15.71
N ARG A 305 4.46 18.27 -14.57
CA ARG A 305 3.31 18.26 -13.67
C ARG A 305 3.03 19.65 -13.09
N GLN A 306 4.06 20.42 -12.74
CA GLN A 306 3.91 21.82 -12.32
C GLN A 306 3.37 22.68 -13.46
N ARG A 307 3.82 22.48 -14.70
CA ARG A 307 3.26 23.18 -15.86
C ARG A 307 1.77 22.89 -16.03
N ILE A 308 1.35 21.64 -15.93
CA ILE A 308 -0.07 21.24 -15.97
C ILE A 308 -0.84 21.91 -14.83
N GLN A 309 -0.29 21.95 -13.61
CA GLN A 309 -0.93 22.64 -12.47
C GLN A 309 -1.09 24.15 -12.73
N ILE A 310 -0.11 24.80 -13.37
CA ILE A 310 -0.18 26.23 -13.73
C ILE A 310 -1.21 26.47 -14.83
N LEU A 311 -1.24 25.65 -15.88
CA LEU A 311 -2.26 25.72 -16.94
C LEU A 311 -3.68 25.62 -16.40
N LEU A 312 -3.84 24.98 -15.23
CA LEU A 312 -5.12 24.79 -14.58
C LEU A 312 -5.34 25.71 -13.36
N ILE A 313 -4.44 26.64 -13.05
CA ILE A 313 -4.50 27.44 -11.81
C ILE A 313 -5.74 28.33 -11.73
N ASN A 314 -6.21 28.83 -12.88
CA ASN A 314 -7.42 29.66 -12.97
C ASN A 314 -8.71 28.84 -13.01
N THR A 315 -8.64 27.52 -12.84
CA THR A 315 -9.84 26.67 -12.77
C THR A 315 -10.34 26.56 -11.32
N LYS A 316 -11.59 26.99 -11.08
CA LYS A 316 -12.34 26.75 -9.83
C LYS A 316 -11.63 27.17 -8.52
N ASN A 317 -11.01 28.36 -8.46
CA ASN A 317 -10.33 28.87 -7.25
C ASN A 317 -9.33 27.87 -6.62
N TRP A 318 -8.75 26.98 -7.44
CA TRP A 318 -7.86 25.95 -6.93
C TRP A 318 -6.55 26.56 -6.47
N LYS A 319 -6.20 26.29 -5.21
CA LYS A 319 -4.91 26.68 -4.63
C LYS A 319 -3.95 25.50 -4.72
N LYS A 320 -2.74 25.76 -5.21
CA LYS A 320 -1.66 24.78 -5.20
C LYS A 320 -1.47 24.23 -3.77
N PRO A 321 -1.42 22.90 -3.58
CA PRO A 321 -1.19 22.32 -2.27
C PRO A 321 0.12 22.86 -1.68
N LYS A 322 0.04 23.48 -0.49
CA LYS A 322 1.24 23.96 0.21
C LYS A 322 2.13 22.77 0.57
N LYS A 323 3.44 22.95 0.40
CA LYS A 323 4.42 21.98 0.91
C LYS A 323 4.33 22.00 2.44
N LYS A 324 3.96 20.87 3.05
CA LYS A 324 3.98 20.73 4.50
C LYS A 324 5.41 20.43 4.93
N ASP A 325 5.93 21.17 5.89
CA ASP A 325 7.21 20.86 6.50
C ASP A 325 7.11 19.58 7.31
N LYS A 326 8.22 18.84 7.38
CA LYS A 326 8.28 17.66 8.23
C LYS A 326 8.35 18.14 9.69
N PRO A 327 7.37 17.80 10.55
CA PRO A 327 7.48 18.15 11.95
C PRO A 327 8.72 17.47 12.55
N LYS A 328 9.51 18.23 13.32
CA LYS A 328 10.58 17.65 14.15
C LYS A 328 9.92 16.78 15.22
N ALA A 329 10.50 15.61 15.50
CA ALA A 329 10.03 14.78 16.60
C ALA A 329 10.34 15.49 17.91
N ILE A 330 9.31 15.81 18.69
CA ILE A 330 9.43 16.42 20.01
C ILE A 330 9.05 15.33 21.03
N ARG A 331 9.87 15.20 22.07
CA ARG A 331 9.56 14.38 23.25
C ARG A 331 9.54 15.26 24.48
N ILE A 332 8.67 14.92 25.42
CA ILE A 332 8.51 15.66 26.67
C ILE A 332 9.10 14.82 27.80
N CYS A 333 9.90 15.46 28.65
CA CYS A 333 10.50 14.83 29.82
C CYS A 333 9.40 14.42 30.82
N PRO A 334 9.34 13.15 31.26
CA PRO A 334 8.34 12.71 32.22
C PRO A 334 8.50 13.36 33.60
N CYS A 335 9.72 13.81 33.94
CA CYS A 335 10.03 14.41 35.24
C CYS A 335 9.63 15.89 35.33
N CYS A 336 9.95 16.70 34.32
CA CYS A 336 9.81 18.16 34.39
C CYS A 336 9.01 18.78 33.23
N GLN A 337 8.41 17.97 32.36
CA GLN A 337 7.57 18.40 31.23
C GLN A 337 8.25 19.32 30.20
N HIS A 338 9.58 19.45 30.25
CA HIS A 338 10.35 20.20 29.24
C HIS A 338 10.65 19.36 27.98
N PRO A 339 10.83 19.98 26.81
CA PRO A 339 11.29 19.30 25.61
C PRO A 339 12.64 18.61 25.80
N MET A 340 12.75 17.39 25.31
CA MET A 340 13.99 16.61 25.26
C MET A 340 14.65 16.73 23.89
N HIS A 341 15.98 16.66 23.85
CA HIS A 341 16.75 16.59 22.62
C HIS A 341 17.23 15.17 22.35
N CYS A 342 17.35 14.82 21.08
CA CYS A 342 17.86 13.52 20.65
C CYS A 342 19.39 13.51 20.78
N GLU A 343 19.93 12.62 21.61
CA GLU A 343 21.36 12.49 21.86
C GLU A 343 22.03 11.50 20.89
N GLY A 344 21.25 10.67 20.18
CA GLY A 344 21.74 9.75 19.16
C GLY A 344 21.29 8.31 19.36
N VAL A 345 21.91 7.40 18.61
CA VAL A 345 21.62 5.96 18.66
C VAL A 345 22.72 5.23 19.43
N ILE A 346 22.33 4.51 20.48
CA ILE A 346 23.22 3.67 21.29
C ILE A 346 23.18 2.24 20.74
N ASN A 347 24.37 1.71 20.41
CA ASN A 347 24.55 0.35 19.92
C ASN A 347 24.74 -0.64 21.09
N PHE A 348 24.32 -1.89 20.90
CA PHE A 348 24.51 -2.99 21.86
C PHE A 348 25.91 -3.62 21.84
N PHE A 349 26.88 -3.01 21.16
CA PHE A 349 28.26 -3.49 21.13
C PHE A 349 29.20 -2.44 21.73
N SER A 350 29.15 -2.27 23.05
CA SER A 350 30.41 -2.14 23.79
C SER A 350 31.00 -3.54 23.86
N ARG A 351 31.93 -3.86 22.96
CA ARG A 351 32.89 -4.94 23.27
C ARG A 351 33.54 -4.53 24.59
N PRO A 352 33.59 -5.38 25.63
CA PRO A 352 34.54 -5.15 26.70
C PRO A 352 35.92 -5.15 26.04
N SER A 353 36.64 -4.04 26.26
CA SER A 353 38.04 -3.82 25.87
C SER A 353 38.95 -4.89 26.45
#